data_AF-A0A538FQQ6-F1
#
_entry.id   AF-A0A538FQQ6-F1
#
_cell.length_a   1.000
_cell.length_b   1.000
_cell.length_c   1.000
_cell.angle_alpha   90.00
_cell.angle_beta   90.00
_cell.angle_gamma   90.00
#
_symmetry.space_group_name_H-M   'P 1'
#
loop_
_entity.id
_entity.type
_entity.pdbx_description
1 polymer ?
#
loop_
_entity_poly.entity_id
_entity_poly.type
_entity_poly.pdbx_seq_one_letter_code
_entity_poly.pdbx_strand_id
1 'polypeptide(L)'
;MKLSYLIRGLPGHPLHPPLTDATIGAYTAATVMGFASIVGVAEKGAAHGWWLALIVGLIFTVPTALSGFADWLTIEWGSPLWRTASTHLLAMVTATVFFLIAALVGHSGYTHGAVRTAPYILTLVGFGAMTLGGWLGGTVVFVHGMRVLNLVTEPAARAASPLPKPEKETAEGA
;
A
#
# COMPACT_ATOMS: atom_id res chain seq x y z
N MET A 1 -26.04 -9.38 -1.73
CA MET A 1 -24.71 -8.70 -1.71
C MET A 1 -23.67 -9.65 -2.29
N LYS A 2 -22.75 -9.17 -3.14
CA LYS A 2 -21.70 -10.01 -3.73
C LYS A 2 -20.63 -10.30 -2.68
N LEU A 3 -20.17 -11.55 -2.57
CA LEU A 3 -19.13 -11.95 -1.61
C LEU A 3 -17.81 -11.20 -1.83
N SER A 4 -17.53 -10.84 -3.08
CA SER A 4 -16.35 -10.07 -3.49
C SER A 4 -16.24 -8.71 -2.79
N TYR A 5 -17.35 -8.12 -2.32
CA TYR A 5 -17.35 -6.85 -1.60
C TYR A 5 -16.59 -6.92 -0.27
N LEU A 6 -16.46 -8.11 0.34
CA LEU A 6 -15.71 -8.29 1.59
C LEU A 6 -14.19 -8.12 1.41
N ILE A 7 -13.67 -8.29 0.18
CA ILE A 7 -12.23 -8.27 -0.10
C ILE A 7 -11.86 -7.08 -0.98
N ARG A 8 -12.69 -6.75 -1.99
CA ARG A 8 -12.44 -5.66 -2.93
C ARG A 8 -13.03 -4.32 -2.47
N GLY A 9 -14.00 -4.37 -1.57
CA GLY A 9 -14.83 -3.21 -1.22
C GLY A 9 -15.97 -2.98 -2.21
N LEU A 10 -16.72 -1.92 -1.95
CA LEU A 10 -17.93 -1.59 -2.70
C LEU A 10 -17.58 -0.73 -3.94
N PRO A 11 -18.44 -0.71 -4.97
CA PRO A 11 -18.26 0.21 -6.10
C PRO A 11 -18.08 1.66 -5.61
N GLY A 12 -17.01 2.32 -6.05
CA GLY A 12 -16.65 3.68 -5.61
C GLY A 12 -16.05 3.79 -4.20
N HIS A 13 -16.03 2.69 -3.43
CA HIS A 13 -15.37 2.60 -2.12
C HIS A 13 -14.51 1.31 -2.03
N PRO A 14 -13.45 1.21 -2.85
CA PRO A 14 -12.53 0.08 -2.78
C PRO A 14 -11.83 -0.01 -1.42
N LEU A 15 -11.53 -1.23 -0.97
CA LEU A 15 -10.78 -1.46 0.28
C LEU A 15 -9.29 -1.18 0.12
N HIS A 16 -8.73 -1.37 -1.07
CA HIS A 16 -7.29 -1.27 -1.28
C HIS A 16 -6.71 0.13 -0.95
N PRO A 17 -7.27 1.27 -1.42
CA PRO A 17 -6.69 2.59 -1.14
C PRO A 17 -6.54 2.96 0.34
N PRO A 18 -7.57 2.87 1.21
CA PRO A 18 -7.38 3.21 2.62
C PRO A 18 -6.40 2.26 3.34
N LEU A 19 -6.28 1.00 2.88
CA LEU A 19 -5.26 0.08 3.40
C LEU A 19 -3.85 0.49 2.93
N THR A 20 -3.70 0.97 1.69
CA THR A 20 -2.42 1.52 1.22
C THR A 20 -2.00 2.76 2.02
N ASP A 21 -2.92 3.62 2.46
CA ASP A 21 -2.58 4.78 3.29
C ASP A 21 -1.92 4.35 4.61
N ALA A 22 -2.47 3.34 5.27
CA ALA A 22 -1.90 2.78 6.49
C ALA A 22 -0.53 2.12 6.23
N THR A 23 -0.42 1.32 5.16
CA THR A 23 0.83 0.64 4.78
C THR A 23 1.94 1.65 4.45
N ILE A 24 1.68 2.60 3.55
CA ILE A 24 2.65 3.61 3.11
C ILE A 24 3.01 4.53 4.26
N GLY A 25 2.03 4.97 5.06
CA GLY A 25 2.27 5.80 6.25
C GLY A 25 3.20 5.12 7.24
N ALA A 26 2.99 3.84 7.53
CA ALA A 26 3.85 3.07 8.44
C ALA A 26 5.29 2.93 7.92
N TYR A 27 5.48 2.56 6.65
CA TYR A 27 6.84 2.45 6.08
C TYR A 27 7.54 3.81 5.93
N THR A 28 6.79 4.88 5.70
CA THR A 28 7.31 6.24 5.70
C THR A 28 7.79 6.63 7.10
N ALA A 29 6.96 6.40 8.13
CA ALA A 29 7.34 6.62 9.52
C ALA A 29 8.58 5.81 9.90
N ALA A 30 8.64 4.53 9.49
CA ALA A 30 9.82 3.70 9.70
C ALA A 30 11.07 4.37 9.09
N THR A 31 10.99 4.77 7.82
CA THR A 31 12.12 5.41 7.12
C THR A 31 12.62 6.67 7.83
N VAL A 32 11.71 7.53 8.30
CA VAL A 32 12.03 8.77 9.03
C VAL A 32 12.63 8.46 10.40
N MET A 33 12.07 7.52 11.15
CA MET A 33 12.58 7.14 12.47
C MET A 33 13.94 6.44 12.37
N GLY A 34 14.15 5.63 11.32
CA GLY A 34 15.44 5.03 11.02
C GLY A 34 16.49 6.10 10.73
N PHE A 35 16.13 7.11 9.94
CA PHE A 35 17.00 8.25 9.68
C PHE A 35 17.36 8.99 10.97
N ALA A 36 16.36 9.34 11.79
CA ALA A 36 16.56 10.04 13.06
C ALA A 36 17.54 9.27 13.96
N SER A 37 17.38 7.95 14.09
CA SER A 37 18.31 7.11 14.86
C SER A 37 19.73 7.15 14.29
N ILE A 38 19.92 7.10 12.97
CA ILE A 38 21.24 7.11 12.31
C ILE A 38 21.97 8.44 12.51
N VAL A 39 21.26 9.57 12.48
CA VAL A 39 21.84 10.90 12.69
C VAL A 39 21.94 11.30 14.17
N GLY A 40 21.63 10.39 15.10
CA GLY A 40 21.72 10.62 16.55
C GLY A 40 20.57 11.45 17.13
N VAL A 41 19.47 11.63 16.39
CA VAL A 41 18.26 12.30 16.87
C VAL A 41 17.32 11.27 17.50
N ALA A 42 16.94 11.50 18.76
CA ALA A 42 15.99 10.66 19.50
C ALA A 42 16.41 9.17 19.61
N GLU A 43 17.71 8.90 19.71
CA GLU A 43 18.38 7.57 19.72
C GLU A 43 17.47 6.35 19.94
N LYS A 44 17.20 5.99 21.20
CA LYS A 44 16.45 4.76 21.54
C LYS A 44 15.00 4.82 21.05
N GLY A 45 14.34 5.97 21.19
CA GLY A 45 12.94 6.14 20.77
C GLY A 45 12.78 5.99 19.25
N ALA A 46 13.72 6.55 18.49
CA ALA A 46 13.79 6.45 17.04
C ALA A 46 14.02 5.00 16.57
N ALA A 47 14.93 4.27 17.21
CA ALA A 47 15.16 2.86 16.91
C ALA A 47 13.94 1.98 17.20
N HIS A 48 13.27 2.18 18.34
CA HIS A 48 12.03 1.47 18.64
C HIS A 48 10.92 1.81 17.65
N GLY A 49 10.73 3.10 17.36
CA GLY A 49 9.72 3.57 16.42
C GLY A 49 9.93 3.06 15.01
N TRP A 50 11.18 3.03 14.52
CA TRP A 50 11.52 2.45 13.22
C TRP A 50 11.08 0.99 13.11
N TRP A 51 11.48 0.16 14.08
CA TRP A 51 11.20 -1.26 14.02
C TRP A 51 9.70 -1.55 14.19
N LEU A 52 9.04 -0.90 15.16
CA LEU A 52 7.59 -1.05 15.35
C LEU A 52 6.80 -0.60 14.12
N ALA A 53 7.22 0.48 13.46
CA ALA A 53 6.58 0.95 12.24
C ALA A 53 6.78 -0.03 11.06
N LEU A 54 7.94 -0.70 10.95
CA LEU A 54 8.12 -1.80 9.98
C LEU A 54 7.14 -2.94 10.24
N ILE A 55 6.95 -3.34 11.51
CA ILE A 55 6.01 -4.42 11.88
C ILE A 55 4.57 -4.02 11.58
N VAL A 56 4.14 -2.82 11.98
CA VAL A 56 2.81 -2.29 11.66
C VAL A 56 2.60 -2.25 10.14
N GLY A 57 3.60 -1.76 9.39
CA GLY A 57 3.57 -1.75 7.94
C GLY A 57 3.37 -3.15 7.36
N LEU A 58 4.14 -4.15 7.82
CA LEU A 58 4.01 -5.54 7.39
C LEU A 58 2.65 -6.15 7.72
N ILE A 59 2.07 -5.82 8.88
CA ILE A 59 0.71 -6.26 9.25
C ILE A 59 -0.32 -5.71 8.28
N PHE A 60 -0.27 -4.41 7.96
CA PHE A 60 -1.20 -3.78 7.02
C PHE A 60 -0.93 -4.18 5.57
N THR A 61 0.31 -4.52 5.20
CA THR A 61 0.65 -5.00 3.87
C THR A 61 -0.15 -6.25 3.47
N VAL A 62 -0.48 -7.14 4.43
CA VAL A 62 -1.25 -8.35 4.13
C VAL A 62 -2.65 -8.05 3.57
N PRO A 63 -3.56 -7.34 4.28
CA PRO A 63 -4.87 -7.00 3.73
C PRO A 63 -4.76 -6.05 2.53
N THR A 64 -3.77 -5.15 2.48
CA THR A 64 -3.51 -4.29 1.31
C THR A 64 -3.22 -5.14 0.07
N ALA A 65 -2.28 -6.10 0.16
CA ALA A 65 -1.91 -6.95 -0.95
C ALA A 65 -3.06 -7.87 -1.38
N LEU A 66 -3.82 -8.43 -0.43
CA LEU A 66 -4.96 -9.30 -0.73
C LEU A 66 -6.09 -8.55 -1.46
N SER A 67 -6.45 -7.36 -1.01
CA SER A 67 -7.47 -6.53 -1.66
C SER A 67 -7.06 -6.13 -3.07
N GLY A 68 -5.81 -5.67 -3.26
CA GLY A 68 -5.28 -5.29 -4.58
C GLY A 68 -5.12 -6.49 -5.52
N PHE A 69 -4.70 -7.65 -5.01
CA PHE A 69 -4.60 -8.87 -5.80
C PHE A 69 -5.97 -9.37 -6.27
N ALA A 70 -7.00 -9.23 -5.43
CA ALA A 70 -8.37 -9.56 -5.83
C ALA A 70 -8.88 -8.68 -6.98
N ASP A 71 -8.50 -7.40 -7.02
CA ASP A 71 -8.76 -6.52 -8.17
C ASP A 71 -7.93 -6.93 -9.40
N TRP A 72 -6.64 -7.23 -9.21
CA TRP A 72 -5.75 -7.65 -10.30
C TRP A 72 -6.25 -8.90 -11.05
N LEU A 73 -6.85 -9.86 -10.34
CA LEU A 73 -7.43 -11.08 -10.92
C LEU A 73 -8.60 -10.81 -11.88
N THR A 74 -9.17 -9.60 -11.86
CA THR A 74 -10.28 -9.22 -12.76
C THR A 74 -9.82 -8.54 -14.03
N ILE A 75 -8.52 -8.25 -14.16
CA ILE A 75 -7.97 -7.54 -15.32
C ILE A 75 -7.76 -8.54 -16.47
N GLU A 76 -8.17 -8.14 -17.67
CA GLU A 76 -7.87 -8.89 -18.90
C GLU A 76 -6.36 -9.07 -19.10
N TRP A 77 -5.93 -10.32 -19.21
CA TRP A 77 -4.53 -10.69 -19.27
C TRP A 77 -3.84 -10.11 -20.52
N GLY A 78 -2.64 -9.55 -20.34
CA GLY A 78 -1.85 -8.97 -21.43
C GLY A 78 -2.25 -7.56 -21.87
N SER A 79 -3.40 -7.04 -21.42
CA SER A 79 -3.84 -5.66 -21.65
C SER A 79 -2.84 -4.62 -21.11
N PRO A 80 -2.86 -3.36 -21.59
CA PRO A 80 -2.00 -2.29 -21.06
C PRO A 80 -2.18 -2.05 -19.55
N LEU A 81 -3.43 -2.12 -19.06
CA LEU A 81 -3.75 -2.06 -17.63
C LEU A 81 -3.10 -3.23 -16.89
N TRP A 82 -3.23 -4.47 -17.40
CA TRP A 82 -2.65 -5.66 -16.77
C TRP A 82 -1.13 -5.55 -16.65
N ARG A 83 -0.44 -5.08 -17.70
CA ARG A 83 1.02 -4.89 -17.66
C ARG A 83 1.41 -3.89 -16.58
N THR A 84 0.74 -2.74 -16.54
CA THR A 84 0.99 -1.67 -15.54
C THR A 84 0.73 -2.19 -14.12
N ALA A 85 -0.41 -2.84 -13.90
CA ALA A 85 -0.80 -3.39 -12.60
C ALA A 85 0.15 -4.52 -12.15
N SER A 86 0.67 -5.31 -13.09
CA SER A 86 1.65 -6.37 -12.79
C SER A 86 3.02 -5.81 -12.43
N THR A 87 3.48 -4.74 -13.11
CA THR A 87 4.70 -4.03 -12.72
C THR A 87 4.56 -3.36 -11.35
N HIS A 88 3.39 -2.76 -11.08
CA HIS A 88 3.05 -2.25 -9.75
C HIS A 88 3.14 -3.36 -8.69
N LEU A 89 2.46 -4.49 -8.92
CA LEU A 89 2.48 -5.65 -8.00
C LEU A 89 3.91 -6.12 -7.74
N LEU A 90 4.73 -6.26 -8.79
CA LEU A 90 6.12 -6.67 -8.65
C LEU A 90 6.92 -5.70 -7.79
N ALA A 91 6.79 -4.38 -8.04
CA ALA A 91 7.45 -3.36 -7.24
C ALA A 91 7.05 -3.42 -5.74
N MET A 92 5.77 -3.66 -5.46
CA MET A 92 5.26 -3.79 -4.09
C MET A 92 5.70 -5.08 -3.41
N VAL A 93 5.80 -6.20 -4.13
CA VAL A 93 6.38 -7.44 -3.61
C VAL A 93 7.86 -7.24 -3.28
N THR A 94 8.62 -6.60 -4.18
CA THR A 94 10.02 -6.25 -3.92
C THR A 94 10.14 -5.39 -2.66
N ALA A 95 9.36 -4.31 -2.54
CA ALA A 95 9.34 -3.46 -1.36
C ALA A 95 9.07 -4.26 -0.08
N THR A 96 8.04 -5.12 -0.10
CA THR A 96 7.64 -5.96 1.02
C THR A 96 8.76 -6.89 1.47
N VAL A 97 9.46 -7.53 0.53
CA VAL A 97 10.61 -8.40 0.84
C VAL A 97 11.72 -7.61 1.51
N PHE A 98 12.07 -6.42 1.01
CA PHE A 98 13.10 -5.59 1.63
C PHE A 98 12.72 -5.11 3.04
N PHE A 99 11.47 -4.69 3.24
CA PHE A 99 10.99 -4.31 4.59
C PHE A 99 10.97 -5.50 5.55
N LEU A 100 10.57 -6.69 5.07
CA LEU A 100 10.59 -7.90 5.88
C LEU A 100 12.01 -8.27 6.30
N ILE A 101 12.96 -8.28 5.35
CA ILE A 101 14.37 -8.57 5.67
C ILE A 101 14.91 -7.50 6.61
N ALA A 102 14.61 -6.21 6.39
CA ALA A 102 15.00 -5.12 7.28
C ALA A 102 14.50 -5.33 8.72
N ALA A 103 13.24 -5.75 8.89
CA ALA A 103 12.66 -6.02 10.20
C ALA A 103 13.32 -7.23 10.89
N LEU A 104 13.59 -8.31 10.14
CA LEU A 104 14.21 -9.53 10.64
C LEU A 104 15.67 -9.29 11.08
N VAL A 105 16.50 -8.74 10.20
CA VAL A 105 17.93 -8.49 10.52
C VAL A 105 18.11 -7.28 11.44
N GLY A 106 17.10 -6.40 11.48
CA GLY A 106 17.02 -5.20 12.31
C GLY A 106 16.57 -5.41 13.74
N HIS A 107 16.06 -6.60 14.10
CA HIS A 107 15.51 -6.87 15.43
C HIS A 107 16.52 -6.64 16.56
N SER A 108 17.81 -6.94 16.33
CA SER A 108 18.85 -6.61 17.32
C SER A 108 18.99 -5.10 17.53
N GLY A 109 18.76 -4.28 16.51
CA GLY A 109 18.78 -2.82 16.66
C GLY A 109 17.64 -2.29 17.52
N TYR A 110 16.47 -2.94 17.45
CA TYR A 110 15.34 -2.68 18.35
C TYR A 110 15.72 -2.96 19.81
N THR A 111 16.31 -4.13 20.11
CA THR A 111 16.64 -4.50 21.50
C THR A 111 17.77 -3.66 22.11
N HIS A 112 18.72 -3.20 21.29
CA HIS A 112 19.84 -2.36 21.75
C HIS A 112 19.53 -0.85 21.66
N GLY A 113 18.39 -0.47 21.08
CA GLY A 113 17.97 0.92 20.91
C GLY A 113 18.81 1.71 19.90
N ALA A 114 19.33 1.05 18.86
CA ALA A 114 20.10 1.70 17.81
C ALA A 114 19.87 1.03 16.45
N VAL A 115 19.47 1.82 15.45
CA VAL A 115 19.36 1.33 14.06
C VAL A 115 20.74 1.15 13.48
N ARG A 116 21.02 -0.05 12.94
CA ARG A 116 22.27 -0.34 12.24
C ARG A 116 22.17 0.08 10.77
N THR A 117 23.31 0.43 10.16
CA THR A 117 23.37 0.88 8.76
C THR A 117 22.79 -0.14 7.78
N ALA A 118 23.12 -1.43 7.92
CA ALA A 118 22.66 -2.46 6.99
C ALA A 118 21.12 -2.61 6.92
N PRO A 119 20.37 -2.82 8.02
CA PRO A 119 18.90 -2.86 7.98
C PRO A 119 18.27 -1.52 7.57
N TYR A 120 18.95 -0.40 7.82
CA TYR A 120 18.48 0.89 7.34
C TYR A 120 18.61 1.02 5.81
N ILE A 121 19.72 0.57 5.20
CA ILE A 121 19.85 0.51 3.74
C ILE A 121 18.73 -0.35 3.13
N LEU A 122 18.41 -1.50 3.73
CA LEU A 122 17.29 -2.34 3.28
C LEU A 122 15.94 -1.58 3.38
N THR A 123 15.74 -0.81 4.45
CA THR A 123 14.55 0.05 4.60
C THR A 123 14.48 1.08 3.47
N LEU A 124 15.60 1.72 3.12
CA LEU A 124 15.66 2.71 2.03
C LEU A 124 15.38 2.08 0.66
N VAL A 125 15.93 0.89 0.37
CA VAL A 125 15.65 0.16 -0.88
C VAL A 125 14.17 -0.23 -0.95
N GLY A 126 13.61 -0.75 0.15
CA GLY A 126 12.18 -1.04 0.24
C GLY A 126 11.32 0.20 0.03
N PHE A 127 11.69 1.33 0.63
CA PHE A 127 11.01 2.62 0.48
C PHE A 127 11.07 3.15 -0.96
N GLY A 128 12.22 3.04 -1.63
CA GLY A 128 12.36 3.38 -3.05
C GLY A 128 11.48 2.53 -3.95
N ALA A 129 11.48 1.21 -3.76
CA ALA A 129 10.61 0.29 -4.50
C ALA A 129 9.11 0.57 -4.25
N MET A 130 8.74 0.86 -3.00
CA MET A 130 7.38 1.25 -2.63
C MET A 130 6.97 2.56 -3.29
N THR A 131 7.87 3.56 -3.35
CA THR A 131 7.60 4.84 -3.99
C THR A 131 7.34 4.68 -5.49
N LEU A 132 8.17 3.88 -6.17
CA LEU A 132 7.94 3.50 -7.57
C LEU A 132 6.62 2.73 -7.74
N GLY A 133 6.34 1.79 -6.85
CA GLY A 133 5.07 1.07 -6.81
C GLY A 133 3.88 2.02 -6.67
N GLY A 134 3.93 2.97 -5.75
CA GLY A 134 2.90 3.99 -5.57
C GLY A 134 2.67 4.83 -6.81
N TRP A 135 3.73 5.25 -7.52
CA TRP A 135 3.62 5.93 -8.80
C TRP A 135 2.87 5.08 -9.84
N LEU A 136 3.27 3.81 -9.99
CA LEU A 136 2.60 2.88 -10.90
C LEU A 136 1.14 2.61 -10.50
N GLY A 137 0.84 2.55 -9.20
CA GLY A 137 -0.53 2.43 -8.68
C GLY A 137 -1.37 3.65 -9.02
N GLY A 138 -0.76 4.85 -8.98
CA GLY A 138 -1.35 6.07 -9.50
C GLY A 138 -1.70 5.95 -10.99
N THR A 139 -0.81 5.39 -11.81
CA THR A 139 -1.11 5.11 -13.23
C THR A 139 -2.27 4.11 -13.39
N VAL A 140 -2.33 3.05 -12.58
CA VAL A 140 -3.44 2.07 -12.59
C VAL A 140 -4.79 2.76 -12.37
N VAL A 141 -4.88 3.68 -11.41
CA VAL A 141 -6.14 4.35 -11.04
C VAL A 141 -6.42 5.56 -11.93
N PHE A 142 -5.49 6.49 -12.05
CA PHE A 142 -5.74 7.81 -12.65
C PHE A 142 -5.49 7.87 -14.16
N VAL A 143 -4.73 6.93 -14.72
CA VAL A 143 -4.52 6.85 -16.18
C VAL A 143 -5.40 5.78 -16.79
N HIS A 144 -5.41 4.57 -16.22
CA HIS A 144 -6.22 3.46 -16.72
C HIS A 144 -7.64 3.39 -16.15
N GLY A 145 -7.99 4.25 -15.19
CA GLY A 145 -9.36 4.34 -14.66
C GLY A 145 -9.83 3.14 -13.83
N MET A 146 -8.91 2.29 -13.37
CA MET A 146 -9.31 1.07 -12.65
C MET A 146 -10.08 1.44 -11.37
N ARG A 147 -11.29 0.87 -11.23
CA ARG A 147 -12.19 1.08 -10.07
C ARG A 147 -12.69 2.52 -9.89
N VAL A 148 -12.54 3.39 -10.89
CA VAL A 148 -13.05 4.77 -10.89
C VAL A 148 -14.45 4.80 -11.49
N LEU A 149 -15.42 5.38 -10.78
CA LEU A 149 -16.76 5.61 -11.31
C LEU A 149 -16.83 7.04 -11.89
N ASN A 150 -16.94 7.18 -13.21
CA ASN A 150 -17.01 8.49 -13.90
C ASN A 150 -18.38 9.19 -13.76
N LEU A 151 -18.98 9.18 -12.56
CA LEU A 151 -20.30 9.75 -12.26
C LEU A 151 -20.19 11.23 -11.84
N VAL A 152 -19.73 12.07 -12.75
CA VAL A 152 -19.33 13.48 -12.49
C VAL A 152 -20.46 14.35 -11.93
N THR A 153 -21.72 14.05 -12.28
CA THR A 153 -22.89 14.84 -11.87
C THR A 153 -23.67 14.21 -10.71
N GLU A 154 -23.16 13.15 -10.09
CA GLU A 154 -23.84 12.47 -8.99
C GLU A 154 -23.95 13.39 -7.76
N PRO A 155 -25.16 13.61 -7.19
CA PRO A 155 -25.31 14.40 -5.98
C PRO A 155 -24.44 13.88 -4.84
N ALA A 156 -23.81 14.78 -4.07
CA ALA A 156 -22.84 14.44 -3.02
C ALA A 156 -23.35 13.36 -2.03
N ALA A 157 -24.61 13.44 -1.61
CA ALA A 157 -25.23 12.46 -0.71
C ALA A 157 -25.31 11.05 -1.31
N ARG A 158 -25.44 10.94 -2.64
CA ARG A 158 -25.46 9.66 -3.36
C ARG A 158 -24.04 9.19 -3.66
N ALA A 159 -23.14 10.10 -4.05
CA ALA A 159 -21.73 9.80 -4.28
C ALA A 159 -21.06 9.22 -3.02
N ALA A 160 -21.27 9.82 -1.84
CA ALA A 160 -20.70 9.37 -0.57
C ALA A 160 -21.41 8.15 0.06
N SER A 161 -22.50 7.67 -0.54
CA SER A 161 -23.28 6.56 0.01
C SER A 161 -22.47 5.25 -0.06
N PRO A 162 -22.28 4.53 1.06
CA PRO A 162 -21.62 3.24 1.08
C PRO A 162 -22.58 2.11 0.67
N LEU A 163 -23.67 2.41 -0.03
CA LEU A 163 -24.59 1.39 -0.52
C LEU A 163 -24.27 1.10 -2.00
N PRO A 164 -24.22 -0.18 -2.41
CA PRO A 164 -24.01 -0.57 -3.80
C PRO A 164 -25.30 -0.33 -4.59
N LYS A 165 -25.51 0.93 -4.99
CA LYS A 165 -26.66 1.31 -5.80
C LYS A 165 -26.47 0.88 -7.27
N PRO A 166 -27.56 0.59 -8.02
CA PRO A 166 -27.48 0.11 -9.39
C PRO A 166 -26.60 0.97 -10.29
N GLU A 167 -26.70 2.31 -10.18
CA GLU A 167 -25.88 3.24 -10.97
C GLU A 167 -24.37 3.07 -10.75
N LYS A 168 -23.95 2.76 -9.52
CA LYS A 168 -22.55 2.53 -9.18
C LYS A 168 -22.07 1.15 -9.64
N GLU A 169 -22.91 0.13 -9.54
CA GLU A 169 -22.59 -1.22 -10.03
C GLU A 169 -22.49 -1.25 -11.56
N THR A 170 -23.34 -0.52 -12.28
CA THR A 170 -23.26 -0.37 -13.73
C THR A 170 -22.01 0.40 -14.13
N ALA A 171 -21.71 1.52 -13.47
CA ALA A 171 -20.54 2.33 -13.78
C ALA A 171 -19.20 1.61 -13.50
N GLU A 172 -19.18 0.63 -12.60
CA GLU A 172 -17.96 -0.15 -12.32
C GLU A 172 -17.64 -1.18 -13.40
N GLY A 173 -18.66 -1.67 -14.11
CA GLY A 173 -18.51 -2.65 -15.18
C GLY A 173 -18.48 -2.05 -16.59
N ALA A 174 -18.57 -0.73 -16.70
CA ALA A 174 -18.52 0.04 -17.94
C ALA A 174 -17.09 0.48 -18.27
#